data_AF-A0A9D6STB6-F1
#
_entry.id   AF-A0A9D6STB6-F1
#
_cell.length_a   1.000
_cell.length_b   1.000
_cell.length_c   1.000
_cell.angle_alpha   90.00
_cell.angle_beta   90.00
_cell.angle_gamma   90.00
#
_symmetry.space_group_name_H-M   'P 1'
#
loop_
_entity.id
_entity.type
_entity.pdbx_description
1 polymer ?
#
loop_
_entity_poly.entity_id
_entity_poly.type
_entity_poly.pdbx_seq_one_letter_code
_entity_poly.pdbx_strand_id
1 'polypeptide(L)' 'MTAMSKEELAAMPIEFKLNGQDVVGYSNETILQAAKRYGIEIPHLCYKEGMRPDGNC' A
#
# COMPACT_ATOMS: atom_id res chain seq x y z
N MET A 1 15.66 -2.70 -25.41
CA MET A 1 15.32 -2.75 -23.97
C MET A 1 13.82 -2.87 -23.89
N THR A 2 13.30 -4.02 -23.50
CA THR A 2 11.86 -4.27 -23.35
C THR A 2 11.37 -3.57 -22.08
N ALA A 3 10.25 -2.85 -22.16
CA ALA A 3 9.59 -2.27 -21.00
C ALA A 3 8.99 -3.40 -20.14
N MET A 4 9.05 -3.25 -18.82
CA MET A 4 8.38 -4.16 -17.88
C MET A 4 6.86 -4.02 -17.99
N SER A 5 6.16 -5.15 -17.84
CA SER A 5 4.70 -5.19 -17.74
C SER A 5 4.21 -4.54 -16.45
N LYS A 6 2.93 -4.17 -16.44
CA LYS A 6 2.30 -3.55 -15.26
C LYS A 6 2.28 -4.51 -14.08
N GLU A 7 2.14 -5.81 -14.34
CA GLU A 7 2.12 -6.89 -13.37
C GLU A 7 3.51 -7.10 -12.75
N GLU A 8 4.57 -7.01 -13.56
CA GLU A 8 5.94 -7.07 -13.06
C GLU A 8 6.26 -5.87 -12.17
N LEU A 9 5.82 -4.67 -12.55
CA LEU A 9 5.98 -3.45 -11.73
C LEU A 9 5.21 -3.57 -10.40
N ALA A 10 4.01 -4.14 -10.43
CA ALA A 10 3.22 -4.40 -9.23
C ALA A 10 3.88 -5.36 -8.25
N ALA A 11 4.68 -6.32 -8.75
CA ALA A 11 5.40 -7.28 -7.92
C ALA A 11 6.73 -6.76 -7.38
N MET A 12 7.23 -5.62 -7.88
CA MET A 12 8.50 -5.07 -7.40
C MET A 12 8.36 -4.57 -5.95
N PRO A 13 9.23 -5.05 -5.03
CA PRO A 13 9.22 -4.57 -3.65
C PRO A 13 9.71 -3.13 -3.59
N ILE A 14 9.03 -2.32 -2.77
CA ILE A 14 9.37 -0.92 -2.49
C ILE A 14 9.66 -0.81 -1.00
N GLU A 15 10.89 -0.47 -0.64
CA GLU A 15 11.30 -0.25 0.74
C GLU A 15 11.00 1.18 1.18
N PHE A 16 10.39 1.34 2.35
CA PHE A 16 10.17 2.64 2.97
C PHE A 16 10.10 2.50 4.50
N LYS A 17 10.03 3.64 5.20
CA LYS A 17 9.86 3.68 6.65
C LYS A 17 8.42 4.02 7.03
N LEU A 18 7.85 3.26 7.95
CA LEU A 18 6.56 3.54 8.58
C LEU A 18 6.74 3.50 10.11
N ASN A 19 6.50 4.63 10.78
CA ASN A 19 6.82 4.81 12.21
C ASN A 19 8.29 4.48 12.56
N GLY A 20 9.22 4.77 11.63
CA GLY A 20 10.65 4.47 11.78
C GLY A 20 11.03 3.01 11.54
N GLN A 21 10.04 2.10 11.45
CA GLN A 21 10.24 0.70 11.08
C GLN A 21 10.44 0.57 9.57
N ASP A 22 11.42 -0.24 9.15
CA ASP A 22 11.59 -0.62 7.76
C ASP A 22 10.47 -1.57 7.32
N VAL A 23 9.78 -1.19 6.24
CA VAL A 23 8.65 -1.93 5.67
C VAL A 23 8.83 -2.08 4.16
N VAL A 24 8.27 -3.16 3.62
CA VAL A 24 8.24 -3.46 2.18
C VAL A 24 6.80 -3.40 1.71
N GLY A 25 6.52 -2.51 0.77
CA GLY A 25 5.25 -2.39 0.08
C GLY A 25 5.33 -2.78 -1.39
N TYR A 26 4.18 -2.80 -2.05
CA TYR A 26 4.04 -3.10 -3.47
C TYR A 26 3.22 -2.01 -4.16
N SER A 27 3.43 -1.80 -5.46
CA SER A 27 2.75 -0.68 -6.17
C SER A 27 1.25 -0.93 -6.42
N ASN A 28 0.76 -2.13 -6.12
CA ASN A 28 -0.64 -2.53 -6.26
C ASN A 28 -1.44 -2.47 -4.95
N GLU A 29 -0.84 -2.02 -3.84
CA GLU A 29 -1.53 -1.83 -2.57
C GLU A 29 -1.47 -0.36 -2.11
N THR A 30 -2.38 0.01 -1.22
CA THR A 30 -2.35 1.32 -0.56
C THR A 30 -1.47 1.28 0.69
N ILE A 31 -1.08 2.45 1.19
CA ILE A 31 -0.36 2.55 2.47
C ILE A 31 -1.20 1.98 3.62
N LEU A 32 -2.54 2.12 3.59
CA LEU A 32 -3.44 1.51 4.58
C LEU A 32 -3.34 -0.02 4.57
N GLN A 33 -3.26 -0.63 3.38
CA GLN A 33 -3.11 -2.08 3.24
C GLN A 33 -1.72 -2.55 3.70
N ALA A 34 -0.66 -1.85 3.30
CA ALA A 34 0.69 -2.15 3.76
C ALA A 34 0.79 -2.06 5.29
N ALA A 35 0.29 -0.98 5.91
CA ALA A 35 0.26 -0.80 7.36
C ALA A 35 -0.49 -1.95 8.06
N LYS A 36 -1.66 -2.35 7.55
CA LYS A 36 -2.44 -3.48 8.05
C LYS A 36 -1.65 -4.80 8.02
N ARG A 37 -0.87 -5.07 6.96
CA ARG A 37 0.00 -6.27 6.87
C ARG A 37 1.09 -6.29 7.95
N TYR A 38 1.59 -5.11 8.33
CA TYR A 38 2.59 -4.95 9.40
C TYR A 38 1.96 -4.79 10.80
N GLY A 39 0.64 -4.95 10.95
CA GLY A 39 -0.05 -4.81 12.23
C GLY A 39 -0.12 -3.37 12.75
N ILE A 40 0.11 -2.38 11.88
CA ILE A 40 0.03 -0.95 12.21
C ILE A 40 -1.37 -0.47 11.84
N GLU A 41 -2.17 -0.15 12.85
CA GLU A 41 -3.48 0.45 12.64
C GLU A 41 -3.32 1.93 12.26
N ILE A 42 -3.88 2.32 11.12
CA ILE A 42 -4.09 3.72 10.76
C ILE A 42 -5.59 4.00 10.92
N PRO A 43 -6.01 4.83 11.89
CA PRO A 43 -7.41 5.17 12.04
C PRO A 43 -7.97 5.85 10.78
N HIS A 44 -9.13 5.39 10.32
CA HIS A 44 -9.78 5.90 9.11
C HIS A 44 -11.30 5.80 9.25
N LEU A 45 -12.02 6.78 8.70
CA LEU A 45 -13.48 6.82 8.76
C LEU A 45 -14.14 6.61 7.37
N CYS A 46 -13.49 7.04 6.28
CA CYS A 46 -14.07 7.09 4.93
C CYS A 46 -13.49 6.02 3.99
N TYR A 47 -12.62 5.17 4.53
CA TYR A 47 -12.12 3.99 3.83
C TYR A 47 -12.82 2.74 4.34
N LYS A 48 -13.25 1.87 3.43
CA LYS A 48 -13.76 0.54 3.75
C LYS A 48 -13.41 -0.42 2.63
N GLU A 49 -12.94 -1.60 3.00
CA GLU A 49 -12.59 -2.66 2.05
C GLU A 49 -13.81 -3.06 1.21
N GLY A 50 -13.62 -3.17 -0.12
CA GLY A 50 -14.69 -3.43 -1.08
C GLY A 50 -15.52 -2.20 -1.48
N MET A 51 -15.25 -1.01 -0.91
CA MET A 51 -15.85 0.26 -1.36
C MET A 51 -14.83 1.11 -2.11
N ARG A 52 -15.33 2.05 -2.92
CA ARG A 52 -14.46 3.03 -3.59
C ARG A 52 -13.77 3.89 -2.52
N PRO A 53 -12.44 4.11 -2.60
CA PRO A 53 -11.74 4.98 -1.67
C PRO A 53 -12.09 6.45 -1.96
N ASP A 54 -13.03 7.01 -1.20
CA ASP A 54 -13.58 8.34 -1.48
C ASP A 54 -12.72 9.50 -0.97
N GLY A 55 -11.97 9.32 0.13
CA GLY A 55 -11.08 10.35 0.67
C GLY A 55 -11.78 11.59 1.24
N ASN A 56 -13.05 11.45 1.68
CA ASN A 56 -13.80 12.52 2.36
C ASN A 56 -13.37 12.73 3.83
N CYS A 57 -12.52 11.82 4.30
CA CYS A 57 -11.68 11.82 5.47
C CYS A 57 -10.60 10.75 5.20
#